data_AF-A0A957Q0H4-F1
#
_entry.id   AF-A0A957Q0H4-F1
#
_cell.length_a   1.000
_cell.length_b   1.000
_cell.length_c   1.000
_cell.angle_alpha   90.00
_cell.angle_beta   90.00
_cell.angle_gamma   90.00
#
_symmetry.space_group_name_H-M   'P 1'
#
loop_
_entity.id
_entity.type
_entity.pdbx_description
1 polymer ?
#
loop_
_entity_poly.entity_id
_entity_poly.type
_entity_poly.pdbx_seq_one_letter_code
_entity_poly.pdbx_strand_id
1 'polypeptide(L)'
;MSVLNRRSALRTLLQDRGDLIVISGLGAPSYDLAACGDEPLDFPLWGAMGGAAMIGFGLALAQPDRTVLVVTGDGEMLMGMGSLATIAAHQPPNLRIV
;
A
#
# COMPACT_ATOMS: atom_id res chain seq x y z
N MET A 1 -15.68 12.59 -19.00
CA MET A 1 -14.51 11.96 -18.35
C MET A 1 -15.04 11.04 -17.27
N SER A 2 -14.96 9.71 -17.42
CA SER A 2 -15.46 8.80 -16.38
C SER A 2 -14.45 8.78 -15.23
N VAL A 3 -14.91 9.08 -14.01
CA VAL A 3 -14.07 9.05 -12.81
C VAL A 3 -13.91 7.61 -12.33
N LEU A 4 -12.70 7.21 -11.96
CA LEU A 4 -12.43 5.87 -11.43
C LEU A 4 -12.97 5.77 -9.99
N ASN A 5 -13.80 4.76 -9.71
CA ASN A 5 -14.26 4.49 -8.36
C ASN A 5 -13.18 3.76 -7.56
N ARG A 6 -12.68 4.36 -6.47
CA ARG A 6 -11.54 3.84 -5.69
C ARG A 6 -11.74 2.41 -5.18
N ARG A 7 -12.92 2.08 -4.64
CA ARG A 7 -13.21 0.74 -4.12
C ARG A 7 -13.28 -0.30 -5.22
N SER A 8 -13.85 0.06 -6.37
CA SER A 8 -13.91 -0.82 -7.53
C SER A 8 -12.51 -1.05 -8.10
N ALA A 9 -11.68 -0.01 -8.15
CA ALA A 9 -10.28 -0.11 -8.56
C ALA A 9 -9.47 -0.98 -7.61
N LEU A 10 -9.56 -0.74 -6.30
CA LEU A 10 -8.85 -1.55 -5.31
C LEU A 10 -9.31 -3.00 -5.35
N ARG A 11 -10.62 -3.27 -5.46
CA ARG A 11 -11.14 -4.64 -5.62
C ARG A 11 -10.56 -5.33 -6.86
N THR A 12 -10.34 -4.59 -7.94
CA THR A 12 -9.73 -5.11 -9.17
C THR A 12 -8.24 -5.44 -8.97
N LEU A 13 -7.49 -4.56 -8.29
CA LEU A 13 -6.10 -4.85 -7.87
C LEU A 13 -6.04 -6.05 -6.89
N LEU A 14 -7.10 -6.20 -6.11
CA LEU A 14 -7.44 -7.25 -5.15
C LEU A 14 -7.55 -8.67 -5.72
N GLN A 15 -7.84 -8.80 -7.02
CA GLN A 15 -8.25 -10.07 -7.61
C GLN A 15 -7.08 -11.05 -7.64
N ASP A 16 -7.35 -12.30 -7.25
CA ASP A 16 -6.39 -13.40 -7.25
C ASP A 16 -5.08 -13.06 -6.50
N ARG A 17 -5.18 -12.25 -5.43
CA ARG A 17 -4.04 -11.66 -4.71
C ARG A 17 -3.06 -12.66 -4.06
N GLY A 18 -3.43 -13.93 -3.90
CA GLY A 18 -2.54 -14.95 -3.35
C GLY A 18 -1.91 -14.54 -2.02
N ASP A 19 -0.58 -14.49 -1.97
CA ASP A 19 0.22 -14.15 -0.79
C ASP A 19 0.66 -12.67 -0.74
N LEU A 20 0.01 -11.79 -1.51
CA LEU A 20 0.24 -10.35 -1.51
C LEU A 20 0.12 -9.76 -0.10
N ILE A 21 1.15 -9.05 0.34
CA ILE A 21 1.09 -8.22 1.54
C ILE A 21 0.52 -6.87 1.15
N VAL A 22 -0.56 -6.43 1.79
CA VAL A 22 -1.20 -5.15 1.49
C VAL A 22 -1.09 -4.24 2.70
N ILE A 23 -0.46 -3.08 2.53
CA ILE A 23 -0.43 -2.03 3.54
C ILE A 23 -1.31 -0.90 3.03
N SER A 24 -2.30 -0.48 3.80
CA SER A 24 -3.06 0.72 3.47
C SER A 24 -2.66 1.90 4.34
N GLY A 25 -2.63 3.07 3.70
CA GLY A 25 -2.42 4.33 4.37
C GLY A 25 -3.59 4.77 5.25
N LEU A 26 -3.31 5.74 6.11
CA LEU A 26 -4.25 6.28 7.09
C LEU A 26 -5.54 6.78 6.42
N GLY A 27 -6.66 6.44 7.04
CA GLY A 27 -7.98 6.94 6.65
C GLY A 27 -8.55 6.21 5.44
N ALA A 28 -8.81 6.96 4.37
CA ALA A 28 -9.64 6.50 3.27
C ALA A 28 -9.14 5.22 2.56
N PRO A 29 -7.82 4.98 2.36
CA PRO A 29 -7.30 3.72 1.85
C PRO A 29 -7.61 2.52 2.77
N SER A 30 -7.43 2.65 4.08
CA SER A 30 -7.76 1.59 5.06
C SER A 30 -9.23 1.21 5.06
N TYR A 31 -10.14 2.17 4.91
CA TYR A 31 -11.56 1.86 4.77
C TYR A 31 -11.91 1.21 3.42
N ASP A 32 -11.20 1.56 2.35
CA ASP A 32 -11.40 0.93 1.05
C ASP A 32 -10.87 -0.51 1.03
N LEU A 33 -9.74 -0.77 1.69
CA LEU A 33 -9.20 -2.11 1.88
C LEU A 33 -10.17 -2.97 2.70
N ALA A 34 -10.64 -2.46 3.84
CA ALA A 34 -11.65 -3.14 4.67
C ALA A 34 -12.96 -3.43 3.90
N ALA A 35 -13.34 -2.58 2.95
CA ALA A 35 -14.50 -2.81 2.09
C ALA A 35 -14.30 -3.93 1.04
N CYS A 36 -13.05 -4.38 0.84
CA CYS A 36 -12.73 -5.52 0.00
C CYS A 36 -12.77 -6.86 0.76
N GLY A 37 -12.74 -6.82 2.10
CA GLY A 37 -12.70 -7.98 2.99
C GLY A 37 -11.65 -7.81 4.07
N ASP A 38 -11.56 -8.77 4.98
CA ASP A 38 -10.49 -8.86 5.97
C ASP A 38 -9.65 -10.09 5.67
N GLU A 39 -8.34 -9.92 5.53
CA GLU A 39 -7.43 -11.03 5.28
C GLU A 39 -6.12 -10.95 6.05
N PRO A 40 -5.49 -12.10 6.33
CA PRO A 40 -4.36 -12.16 7.28
C PRO A 40 -3.12 -11.34 6.88
N LEU A 41 -3.04 -10.94 5.61
CA LEU A 41 -1.90 -10.22 5.03
C LEU A 41 -2.20 -8.74 4.78
N ASP A 42 -3.35 -8.27 5.23
CA ASP A 42 -3.74 -6.87 5.18
C ASP A 42 -3.29 -6.15 6.45
N PHE A 43 -2.63 -5.01 6.27
CA PHE A 43 -2.14 -4.16 7.35
C PHE A 43 -2.68 -2.74 7.19
N PRO A 44 -3.86 -2.43 7.75
CA PRO A 44 -4.40 -1.08 7.74
C PRO A 44 -3.69 -0.19 8.77
N LEU A 45 -2.97 0.82 8.29
CA LEU A 45 -2.22 1.75 9.15
C LEU A 45 -3.16 2.77 9.81
N TRP A 46 -3.05 2.92 11.13
CA TRP A 46 -3.95 3.76 11.94
C TRP A 46 -3.26 4.84 12.79
N GLY A 47 -1.92 4.89 12.84
CA GLY A 47 -1.20 5.75 13.78
C GLY A 47 0.13 6.37 13.31
N ALA A 48 0.43 6.33 12.00
CA ALA A 48 1.68 6.87 11.47
C ALA A 48 1.48 7.44 10.06
N MET A 49 0.76 8.56 9.95
CA MET A 49 0.58 9.23 8.66
C MET A 49 1.95 9.61 8.06
N GLY A 50 2.17 9.23 6.82
CA GLY A 50 3.44 9.32 6.10
C GLY A 50 4.29 8.05 6.16
N GLY A 51 3.87 7.05 6.95
CA GLY A 51 4.64 5.84 7.21
C GLY A 51 4.43 4.69 6.24
N ALA A 52 3.28 4.59 5.55
CA ALA A 52 2.92 3.37 4.80
C ALA A 52 3.96 2.99 3.74
N ALA A 53 4.51 3.96 3.00
CA ALA A 53 5.54 3.72 2.00
C ALA A 53 6.82 3.11 2.60
N MET A 54 7.28 3.61 3.76
CA MET A 54 8.48 3.09 4.43
C MET A 54 8.24 1.76 5.15
N ILE A 55 7.03 1.53 5.66
CA ILE A 55 6.65 0.22 6.21
C ILE A 55 6.66 -0.82 5.08
N GLY A 56 6.07 -0.49 3.93
CA GLY A 56 6.08 -1.35 2.76
C GLY A 56 7.49 -1.62 2.24
N PHE A 57 8.33 -0.59 2.21
CA PHE A 57 9.75 -0.72 1.90
C PHE A 57 10.48 -1.69 2.83
N GLY A 58 10.30 -1.54 4.14
CA GLY A 58 10.90 -2.43 5.13
C GLY A 58 10.46 -3.89 4.95
N LEU A 59 9.17 -4.13 4.73
CA LEU A 59 8.66 -5.48 4.45
C LEU A 59 9.18 -6.04 3.14
N ALA A 60 9.28 -5.22 2.08
CA ALA A 60 9.80 -5.66 0.80
C ALA A 60 11.26 -6.13 0.91
N LEU A 61 12.07 -5.44 1.73
CA LEU A 61 13.44 -5.86 2.03
C LEU A 61 13.50 -7.12 2.92
N ALA A 62 12.61 -7.23 3.90
CA ALA A 62 12.60 -8.35 4.85
C ALA A 62 11.99 -9.64 4.28
N GLN A 63 11.13 -9.53 3.27
CA GLN A 63 10.39 -10.63 2.64
C GLN A 63 10.60 -10.59 1.12
N PRO A 64 11.82 -10.88 0.62
CA PRO A 64 12.16 -10.71 -0.79
C PRO A 64 11.33 -11.56 -1.75
N ASP A 65 10.79 -12.70 -1.28
CA ASP A 65 9.99 -13.63 -2.07
C ASP A 65 8.51 -13.23 -2.17
N ARG A 66 8.07 -12.23 -1.40
CA ARG A 66 6.67 -11.81 -1.33
C ARG A 66 6.51 -10.42 -1.92
N THR A 67 5.44 -10.22 -2.68
CA THR A 67 5.09 -8.89 -3.18
C THR A 67 4.43 -8.07 -2.08
N VAL A 68 4.83 -6.81 -1.97
CA VAL A 68 4.23 -5.81 -1.07
C VAL A 68 3.56 -4.73 -1.90
N LEU A 69 2.27 -4.50 -1.63
CA LEU A 69 1.48 -3.40 -2.19
C LEU A 69 1.16 -2.40 -1.09
N VAL A 70 1.59 -1.14 -1.29
CA VAL A 70 1.15 -0.01 -0.49
C VAL A 70 0.02 0.69 -1.22
N VAL A 71 -1.13 0.83 -0.58
CA VAL A 71 -2.30 1.58 -1.08
C VAL A 71 -2.45 2.84 -0.23
N THR A 72 -2.14 4.01 -0.76
CA THR A 72 -2.05 5.23 0.05
C THR A 72 -2.71 6.43 -0.62
N GLY A 73 -3.11 7.40 0.20
CA GLY A 73 -3.68 8.65 -0.27
C GLY A 73 -2.58 9.67 -0.58
N ASP A 74 -2.93 10.68 -1.37
CA ASP A 74 -2.05 11.81 -1.66
C ASP A 74 -1.59 12.54 -0.39
N GLY A 75 -2.50 12.86 0.54
CA GLY A 75 -2.15 13.54 1.78
C GLY A 75 -1.14 12.75 2.63
N GLU A 76 -1.28 11.43 2.66
CA GLU A 76 -0.31 10.58 3.35
C GLU A 76 1.04 10.53 2.63
N MET A 77 1.03 10.30 1.31
CA MET A 77 2.26 10.27 0.52
C MET A 77 3.01 11.61 0.59
N LEU A 78 2.29 12.73 0.58
CA LEU A 78 2.87 14.07 0.72
C LEU A 78 3.56 14.25 2.08
N MET A 79 2.99 13.75 3.17
CA MET A 79 3.63 13.78 4.49
C MET A 79 4.91 12.93 4.55
N GLY A 80 4.91 11.81 3.83
CA GLY A 80 6.04 10.87 3.77
C GLY A 80 6.95 11.02 2.55
N MET A 81 6.85 12.11 1.78
CA MET A 81 7.39 12.17 0.40
C MET A 81 8.89 11.85 0.30
N GLY A 82 9.68 12.21 1.31
CA GLY A 82 11.12 11.89 1.37
C GLY A 82 11.42 10.39 1.29
N SER A 83 10.47 9.52 1.65
CA SER A 83 10.57 8.07 1.50
C SER A 83 10.82 7.62 0.06
N LEU A 84 10.26 8.33 -0.94
CA LEU A 84 10.41 7.98 -2.34
C LEU A 84 11.87 8.06 -2.79
N ALA A 85 12.66 8.99 -2.25
CA ALA A 85 14.09 9.08 -2.56
C ALA A 85 14.86 7.84 -2.06
N THR A 86 14.57 7.39 -0.83
CA THR A 86 15.16 6.17 -0.26
C THR A 86 14.75 4.93 -1.05
N ILE A 87 13.46 4.81 -1.38
CA ILE A 87 12.92 3.68 -2.15
C ILE A 87 13.55 3.64 -3.54
N ALA A 88 13.65 4.80 -4.21
CA ALA A 88 14.27 4.91 -5.53
C ALA A 88 15.77 4.60 -5.52
N ALA A 89 16.47 4.84 -4.41
CA ALA A 89 17.88 4.48 -4.27
C ALA A 89 18.11 2.96 -4.13
N HIS A 90 17.16 2.23 -3.53
CA HIS A 90 17.28 0.78 -3.29
C HIS A 90 16.56 -0.08 -4.34
N GLN A 91 15.52 0.45 -4.98
CA GLN A 91 14.72 -0.18 -6.03
C GLN A 91 14.30 -1.64 -5.73
N PRO A 92 13.64 -1.92 -4.59
CA PRO A 92 13.20 -3.28 -4.30
C PRO A 92 12.20 -3.76 -5.37
N PRO A 93 12.47 -4.88 -6.06
CA PRO A 93 11.68 -5.30 -7.22
C PRO A 93 10.27 -5.80 -6.84
N ASN A 94 10.05 -6.08 -5.56
CA ASN A 94 8.81 -6.61 -5.01
C ASN A 94 7.92 -5.55 -4.34
N LEU A 95 8.26 -4.26 -4.37
CA LEU A 95 7.44 -3.17 -3.81
C LEU A 95 6.62 -2.45 -4.88
N ARG A 96 5.33 -2.24 -4.61
CA ARG A 96 4.40 -1.46 -5.45
C ARG A 96 3.72 -0.41 -4.57
N ILE A 97 3.58 0.82 -5.05
CA ILE A 97 2.90 1.92 -4.36
C ILE A 97 1.82 2.46 -5.30
N VAL A 98 0.58 2.52 -4.83
CA VAL A 98 -0.61 2.98 -5.55
C VAL A 98 -1.38 4.00 -4.72
#